data_AF-A0A257RJ39-F1
#
_entry.id   AF-A0A257RJ39-F1
#
_cell.length_a   1.000
_cell.length_b   1.000
_cell.length_c   1.000
_cell.angle_alpha   90.00
_cell.angle_beta   90.00
_cell.angle_gamma   90.00
#
_symmetry.space_group_name_H-M   'P 1'
#
loop_
_entity.id
_entity.type
_entity.pdbx_description
1 polymer ?
#
loop_
_entity_poly.entity_id
_entity_poly.type
_entity_poly.pdbx_seq_one_letter_code
_entity_poly.pdbx_strand_id
1 'polypeptide(L)'
;GLAYNYLPFTALPLYVALERIDRRVLEAAYDLYASRREAFMRVILPLSVPGIFAAFLLTFIPAFGDYVNQQILGGTSSTMIGTVIQNTFLVTGDYAAGSALSVVVLVISLIGIWLYSRVLGSRSIEEYL
;
A
#
# COMPACT_ATOMS: atom_id res chain seq x y z
N GLY A 1 11.61 6.76 6.85
CA GLY A 1 10.86 5.64 7.43
C GLY A 1 9.95 5.00 6.40
N LEU A 2 8.77 5.57 6.17
CA LEU A 2 7.73 5.03 5.27
C LEU A 2 8.22 4.69 3.85
N ALA A 3 8.89 5.61 3.16
CA ALA A 3 9.38 5.36 1.79
C ALA A 3 10.39 4.20 1.70
N TYR A 4 11.15 3.92 2.76
CA TYR A 4 12.12 2.82 2.79
C TYR A 4 11.45 1.46 3.05
N ASN A 5 10.41 1.44 3.88
CA ASN A 5 9.66 0.22 4.21
C ASN A 5 8.84 -0.29 3.02
N TYR A 6 8.29 0.62 2.20
CA TYR A 6 7.48 0.23 1.04
C TYR A 6 8.27 0.07 -0.26
N LEU A 7 9.55 0.48 -0.27
CA LEU A 7 10.44 0.39 -1.42
C LEU A 7 10.47 -1.01 -2.07
N PRO A 8 10.65 -2.12 -1.33
CA PRO A 8 10.63 -3.45 -1.95
C PRO A 8 9.25 -3.82 -2.54
N PHE A 9 8.17 -3.38 -1.91
CA PHE A 9 6.79 -3.63 -2.37
C PHE A 9 6.44 -2.84 -3.65
N THR A 10 7.06 -1.68 -3.87
CA THR A 10 6.93 -0.93 -5.13
C THR A 10 7.92 -1.39 -6.19
N ALA A 11 9.15 -1.70 -5.80
CA ALA A 11 10.25 -2.00 -6.72
C ALA A 11 10.08 -3.36 -7.41
N LEU A 12 9.62 -4.39 -6.69
CA LEU A 12 9.48 -5.74 -7.25
C LEU A 12 8.44 -5.81 -8.38
N PRO A 13 7.19 -5.31 -8.23
CA PRO A 13 6.22 -5.34 -9.32
C PRO A 13 6.65 -4.47 -10.50
N LEU A 14 7.31 -3.34 -10.24
CA LEU A 14 7.86 -2.48 -11.28
C LEU A 14 8.99 -3.18 -12.06
N TYR A 15 9.87 -3.90 -11.36
CA TYR A 15 10.95 -4.68 -11.96
C TYR A 15 10.40 -5.80 -12.84
N VAL A 16 9.45 -6.59 -12.33
CA VAL A 16 8.80 -7.68 -13.10
C VAL A 16 8.10 -7.14 -14.34
N ALA A 17 7.46 -5.98 -14.25
CA ALA A 17 6.81 -5.35 -15.39
C ALA A 17 7.81 -4.90 -16.47
N LEU A 18 8.97 -4.37 -16.06
CA LEU A 18 10.04 -3.99 -16.97
C LEU A 18 10.76 -5.20 -17.58
N GLU A 19 11.00 -6.26 -16.79
CA GLU A 19 11.65 -7.49 -17.24
C GLU A 19 10.82 -8.24 -18.29
N ARG A 20 9.49 -8.13 -18.23
CA ARG A 20 8.57 -8.71 -19.21
C ARG A 20 8.57 -8.00 -20.57
N ILE A 21 9.19 -6.83 -20.70
CA ILE A 21 9.28 -6.12 -21.98
C ILE A 21 10.27 -6.84 -22.89
N ASP A 22 9.78 -7.38 -24.01
CA ASP A 22 10.62 -8.04 -25.01
C ASP A 22 11.59 -7.02 -25.63
N ARG A 23 12.89 -7.35 -25.61
CA ARG A 23 13.96 -6.55 -26.20
C ARG A 23 13.76 -6.30 -27.68
N ARG A 24 13.10 -7.21 -28.40
CA ARG A 24 12.80 -7.07 -29.83
C ARG A 24 11.97 -5.84 -30.14
N VAL A 25 11.06 -5.45 -29.23
CA VAL A 25 10.22 -4.24 -29.39
C VAL A 25 11.08 -2.98 -29.26
N LEU A 26 12.12 -3.03 -28.43
CA LEU A 26 13.07 -1.93 -28.25
C LEU A 26 14.03 -1.83 -29.44
N GLU A 27 14.52 -2.96 -29.95
CA GLU A 27 15.34 -3.04 -31.16
C GLU A 27 14.57 -2.48 -32.38
N ALA A 28 13.31 -2.88 -32.57
CA ALA A 28 12.46 -2.36 -33.64
C ALA A 28 12.21 -0.84 -33.53
N ALA A 29 12.16 -0.29 -32.31
CA ALA A 29 12.05 1.16 -32.12
C ALA A 29 13.32 1.89 -32.56
N TYR A 30 14.51 1.33 -32.26
CA TYR A 30 15.78 1.88 -32.72
C TYR A 30 15.96 1.73 -34.24
N ASP A 31 15.47 0.64 -34.83
CA ASP A 31 15.45 0.46 -36.29
C ASP A 31 14.58 1.53 -36.97
N LEU A 32 13.53 2.00 -36.30
CA LEU A 32 12.70 3.12 -36.74
C LEU A 32 13.29 4.50 -36.42
N TYR A 33 14.59 4.56 -36.10
CA TYR A 33 15.35 5.76 -35.76
C TYR A 33 14.88 6.48 -34.47
N ALA A 34 14.19 5.78 -33.57
CA ALA A 34 13.77 6.38 -32.31
C ALA A 34 14.98 6.69 -31.42
N SER A 35 15.04 7.90 -30.87
CA SER A 35 16.02 8.26 -29.85
C SER A 35 15.73 7.55 -28.53
N ARG A 36 16.73 7.43 -27.63
CA ARG A 36 16.57 6.76 -26.31
C ARG A 36 15.41 7.33 -25.48
N ARG A 37 15.16 8.65 -25.60
CA ARG A 37 14.05 9.33 -24.92
C ARG A 37 12.69 8.96 -25.55
N GLU A 38 12.63 8.86 -26.87
CA GLU A 38 11.42 8.44 -27.59
C GLU A 38 11.10 6.97 -27.35
N ALA A 39 12.10 6.08 -27.39
CA ALA A 39 11.93 4.67 -27.06
C ALA A 39 11.41 4.51 -25.62
N PHE A 40 11.94 5.28 -24.67
CA PHE A 40 11.41 5.28 -23.30
C PHE A 40 9.95 5.74 -23.22
N MET A 41 9.62 6.91 -23.78
CA MET A 41 8.26 7.46 -23.63
C MET A 41 7.20 6.76 -24.48
N ARG A 42 7.56 6.20 -25.64
CA ARG A 42 6.60 5.59 -26.59
C ARG A 42 6.53 4.07 -26.49
N VAL A 43 7.54 3.41 -25.93
CA VAL A 43 7.59 1.95 -25.84
C VAL A 43 7.62 1.50 -24.39
N ILE A 44 8.69 1.87 -23.66
CA ILE A 44 8.91 1.36 -22.30
C ILE A 44 7.81 1.84 -21.35
N LEU A 45 7.51 3.15 -21.34
CA LEU A 45 6.53 3.76 -20.45
C LEU A 45 5.12 3.14 -20.62
N PRO A 46 4.50 3.14 -21.81
CA PRO A 46 3.15 2.58 -21.98
C PRO A 46 3.09 1.07 -21.70
N LEU A 47 4.11 0.30 -22.07
CA LEU A 47 4.16 -1.14 -21.75
C LEU A 47 4.33 -1.39 -20.24
N SER A 48 4.95 -0.47 -19.51
CA SER A 48 5.12 -0.56 -18.06
C SER A 48 3.89 -0.08 -17.26
N VAL A 49 2.94 0.65 -17.88
CA VAL A 49 1.77 1.24 -17.19
C VAL A 49 1.00 0.23 -16.34
N PRO A 50 0.66 -0.99 -16.82
CA PRO A 50 -0.05 -1.98 -15.99
C PRO A 50 0.75 -2.37 -14.74
N GLY A 51 2.07 -2.46 -14.87
CA GLY A 51 2.98 -2.76 -13.77
C GLY A 51 3.16 -1.61 -12.78
N ILE A 52 3.25 -0.38 -13.28
CA ILE A 52 3.26 0.84 -12.47
C ILE A 52 1.96 0.93 -11.66
N PHE A 53 0.82 0.64 -12.28
CA PHE A 53 -0.48 0.66 -11.60
C PHE A 53 -0.58 -0.42 -10.52
N ALA A 54 -0.09 -1.63 -10.82
CA ALA A 54 -0.01 -2.70 -9.83
C ALA A 54 0.90 -2.34 -8.65
N ALA A 55 2.11 -1.82 -8.92
CA ALA A 55 3.06 -1.37 -7.90
C ALA A 55 2.48 -0.24 -7.04
N PHE A 56 1.80 0.72 -7.68
CA PHE A 56 1.13 1.83 -7.01
C PHE A 56 0.04 1.33 -6.07
N LEU A 57 -0.87 0.46 -6.54
CA LEU A 57 -1.92 -0.10 -5.68
C LEU A 57 -1.35 -0.93 -4.52
N LEU A 58 -0.35 -1.78 -4.81
CA LEU A 58 0.30 -2.64 -3.81
C LEU A 58 1.01 -1.84 -2.71
N THR A 59 1.42 -0.60 -3.01
CA THR A 59 2.11 0.28 -2.06
C THR A 59 1.16 1.26 -1.39
N PHE A 60 0.24 1.85 -2.15
CA PHE A 60 -0.65 2.91 -1.69
C PHE A 60 -1.66 2.39 -0.67
N ILE A 61 -2.25 1.22 -0.91
CA ILE A 61 -3.24 0.62 -0.01
C ILE A 61 -2.64 0.36 1.40
N PRO A 62 -1.50 -0.33 1.56
CA PRO A 62 -0.92 -0.54 2.88
C PRO A 62 -0.33 0.75 3.46
N ALA A 63 0.21 1.68 2.65
CA ALA A 63 0.69 2.96 3.16
C ALA A 63 -0.45 3.83 3.72
N PHE A 64 -1.65 3.76 3.14
CA PHE A 64 -2.84 4.44 3.66
C PHE A 64 -3.39 3.75 4.91
N GLY A 65 -3.24 2.43 5.01
CA GLY A 65 -3.60 1.63 6.18
C GLY A 65 -2.60 1.70 7.34
N ASP A 66 -1.36 2.14 7.10
CA ASP A 66 -0.31 2.29 8.11
C ASP A 66 -0.44 3.59 8.92
N TYR A 67 -1.64 3.80 9.45
CA TYR A 67 -1.94 4.77 10.50
C TYR A 67 -1.18 4.45 11.80
N VAL A 68 -0.74 3.20 11.97
CA VAL A 68 0.02 2.72 13.13
C VAL A 68 1.44 3.29 13.16
N ASN A 69 2.13 3.41 12.02
CA ASN A 69 3.46 4.03 11.97
C ASN A 69 3.39 5.56 12.14
N GLN A 70 2.30 6.20 11.70
CA GLN A 70 2.02 7.62 12.03
C GLN A 70 1.79 7.81 13.53
N GLN A 71 1.14 6.86 14.19
CA GLN A 71 1.01 6.87 15.66
C GLN A 71 2.37 6.72 16.36
N ILE A 72 3.28 5.87 15.87
CA ILE A 72 4.58 5.61 16.51
C ILE A 72 5.60 6.74 16.26
N LEU A 73 5.55 7.41 15.11
CA LEU A 73 6.45 8.53 14.75
C LEU A 73 5.92 9.92 15.15
N GLY A 74 4.63 10.03 15.52
CA GLY A 74 4.00 11.24 16.03
C GLY A 74 4.21 11.43 17.53
N GLY A 75 5.34 12.02 17.93
CA GLY A 75 5.70 12.26 19.33
C GLY A 75 4.65 13.02 20.16
N THR A 76 4.52 12.62 21.44
CA THR A 76 3.92 13.24 22.66
C THR A 76 2.68 14.16 22.60
N SER A 77 2.13 14.46 21.43
CA SER A 77 0.97 15.33 21.20
C SER A 77 -0.08 14.69 20.27
N SER A 78 0.12 13.43 19.88
CA SER A 78 -0.88 12.61 19.22
C SER A 78 -1.60 11.77 20.27
N THR A 79 -2.72 12.26 20.80
CA THR A 79 -3.58 11.44 21.65
C THR A 79 -4.14 10.30 20.81
N MET A 80 -3.54 9.11 20.94
CA MET A 80 -4.02 7.92 20.26
C MET A 80 -5.36 7.51 20.87
N ILE A 81 -6.25 6.98 20.03
CA ILE A 81 -7.53 6.40 20.47
C ILE A 81 -7.33 5.39 21.61
N GLY A 82 -6.23 4.63 21.61
CA GLY A 82 -5.87 3.70 22.69
C GLY A 82 -5.58 4.38 24.04
N THR A 83 -4.94 5.55 24.03
CA THR A 83 -4.67 6.34 25.24
C THR A 83 -5.96 6.94 25.80
N VAL A 84 -6.90 7.33 24.93
CA VAL A 84 -8.23 7.80 25.35
C VAL A 84 -8.99 6.68 26.05
N ILE A 85 -9.06 5.49 25.44
CA ILE A 85 -9.73 4.32 26.02
C ILE A 85 -9.12 3.96 27.37
N GLN A 86 -7.78 3.89 27.46
CA GLN A 86 -7.08 3.58 28.71
C GLN A 86 -7.37 4.61 29.80
N ASN A 87 -7.36 5.91 29.47
CA ASN A 87 -7.70 6.95 30.43
C ASN A 87 -9.16 6.86 30.88
N THR A 88 -10.10 6.55 30.00
CA THR A 88 -11.51 6.35 30.35
C THR A 88 -11.70 5.16 31.31
N PHE A 89 -10.95 4.07 31.11
CA PHE A 89 -10.96 2.90 32.00
C PHE A 89 -10.25 3.12 33.34
N LEU A 90 -9.05 3.70 33.33
CA LEU A 90 -8.15 3.72 34.49
C LEU A 90 -8.16 5.04 35.27
N VAL A 91 -8.44 6.16 34.61
CA VAL A 91 -8.41 7.50 35.23
C VAL A 91 -9.83 7.98 35.56
N THR A 92 -10.76 7.84 34.62
CA THR A 92 -12.15 8.27 34.81
C THR A 92 -13.01 7.21 35.50
N GLY A 93 -12.60 5.94 35.46
CA GLY A 93 -13.34 4.81 36.05
C GLY A 93 -14.67 4.50 35.36
N ASP A 94 -14.88 5.04 34.14
CA ASP A 94 -16.10 4.83 33.36
C ASP A 94 -15.93 3.61 32.45
N TYR A 95 -16.17 2.43 33.03
CA TYR A 95 -16.07 1.16 32.33
C TYR A 95 -17.07 1.05 31.17
N ALA A 96 -18.24 1.70 31.25
CA ALA A 96 -19.25 1.64 30.21
C ALA A 96 -18.80 2.42 28.96
N ALA A 97 -18.31 3.66 29.15
CA ALA A 97 -17.78 4.46 28.05
C ALA A 97 -16.50 3.84 27.45
N GLY A 98 -15.60 3.31 28.29
CA GLY A 98 -14.38 2.63 27.83
C GLY A 98 -14.68 1.39 26.96
N SER A 99 -15.66 0.58 27.36
CA SER A 99 -16.10 -0.60 26.59
C SER A 99 -16.75 -0.20 25.26
N ALA A 100 -17.59 0.84 25.25
CA ALA A 100 -18.20 1.33 24.00
C ALA A 100 -17.15 1.81 22.99
N LEU A 101 -16.17 2.60 23.44
CA LEU A 101 -15.07 3.06 22.59
C LEU A 101 -14.23 1.88 22.07
N SER A 102 -13.96 0.88 22.91
CA SER A 102 -13.25 -0.33 22.51
C SER A 102 -13.98 -1.11 21.42
N VAL A 103 -15.30 -1.27 21.54
CA VAL A 103 -16.13 -1.97 20.55
C VAL A 103 -16.16 -1.21 19.22
N VAL A 104 -16.31 0.12 19.26
CA VAL A 104 -16.28 0.95 18.04
C VAL A 104 -14.96 0.80 17.31
N VAL A 105 -13.84 0.85 18.03
CA VAL A 105 -12.51 0.66 17.43
C VAL A 105 -12.35 -0.73 16.85
N LEU A 106 -12.82 -1.77 17.56
CA LEU A 106 -12.79 -3.15 17.07
C LEU A 106 -13.56 -3.30 15.75
N VAL A 107 -14.77 -2.72 15.66
CA VAL A 107 -15.59 -2.76 14.44
C VAL A 107 -14.89 -2.05 13.27
N ILE A 108 -14.29 -0.89 13.52
CA ILE A 108 -13.53 -0.15 12.51
C ILE A 108 -12.34 -0.99 12.02
N SER A 109 -11.60 -1.63 12.93
CA SER A 109 -10.49 -2.52 12.57
C SER A 109 -10.96 -3.72 11.74
N LEU A 110 -12.08 -4.35 12.10
CA LEU A 110 -12.65 -5.45 11.32
C LEU A 110 -13.08 -5.01 9.92
N ILE A 111 -13.68 -3.83 9.78
CA ILE A 111 -14.03 -3.26 8.47
C ILE A 111 -12.77 -3.00 7.64
N GLY A 112 -11.72 -2.45 8.25
CA GLY A 112 -10.43 -2.24 7.59
C GLY A 112 -9.82 -3.55 7.09
N ILE A 113 -9.79 -4.59 7.93
CA ILE A 113 -9.30 -5.93 7.57
C ILE A 113 -10.15 -6.55 6.46
N TRP A 114 -11.48 -6.44 6.55
CA TRP A 114 -12.40 -6.96 5.54
C TRP A 114 -12.22 -6.27 4.18
N LEU A 115 -12.07 -4.94 4.17
CA LEU A 115 -11.80 -4.16 2.97
C LEU A 115 -10.44 -4.55 2.37
N TYR A 116 -9.40 -4.64 3.20
CA TYR A 116 -8.08 -5.10 2.79
C TYR A 116 -8.13 -6.50 2.16
N SER A 117 -8.83 -7.43 2.81
CA SER A 117 -9.04 -8.79 2.31
C SER A 117 -9.81 -8.82 0.99
N ARG A 118 -10.80 -7.94 0.78
CA ARG A 118 -11.54 -7.86 -0.49
C ARG A 118 -10.70 -7.30 -1.65
N VAL A 119 -9.84 -6.33 -1.36
CA VAL A 119 -9.03 -5.67 -2.39
C VAL A 119 -7.80 -6.51 -2.77
N LEU A 120 -7.15 -7.19 -1.82
CA LEU A 120 -6.00 -8.07 -2.09
C LEU A 120 -6.34 -9.56 -2.28
N GLY A 121 -7.37 -10.07 -1.60
CA GLY A 121 -7.75 -11.50 -1.61
C GLY A 121 -8.37 -12.00 -2.91
N SER A 122 -8.59 -11.13 -3.91
CA SER A 122 -8.92 -11.54 -5.27
C SER A 122 -7.72 -12.03 -6.08
N ARG A 123 -6.49 -11.96 -5.55
CA ARG A 123 -5.28 -12.40 -6.27
C ARG A 123 -4.40 -13.42 -5.54
N SER A 124 -4.65 -13.71 -4.27
CA SER A 124 -3.85 -14.68 -3.50
C SER A 124 -4.43 -16.10 -3.44
N ILE A 125 -5.63 -16.33 -4.00
CA ILE A 125 -6.29 -17.65 -3.99
C ILE A 125 -6.12 -18.40 -5.33
N GLU A 126 -5.85 -17.70 -6.43
CA GLU A 126 -5.62 -18.34 -7.74
C GLU A 126 -4.21 -18.94 -7.90
N GLU A 127 -3.25 -18.57 -7.05
CA GLU A 127 -1.85 -19.05 -7.16
C GLU A 127 -1.57 -20.37 -6.40
N TYR A 128 -2.60 -20.94 -5.74
CA TYR A 128 -2.49 -22.19 -4.95
C TYR A 128 -3.49 -23.30 -5.35
N LEU A 129 -4.18 -23.16 -6.50
CA LEU A 129 -4.98 -24.22 -7.12
C LEU A 129 -4.49 -24.47 -8.55
#